data_AF-A0A961F7P9-F1
#
_entry.id   AF-A0A961F7P9-F1
#
_cell.length_a   1.000
_cell.length_b   1.000
_cell.length_c   1.000
_cell.angle_alpha   90.00
_cell.angle_beta   90.00
_cell.angle_gamma   90.00
#
_symmetry.space_group_name_H-M   'P 1'
#
loop_
_entity.id
_entity.type
_entity.pdbx_description
1 polymer ?
#
loop_
_entity_poly.entity_id
_entity_poly.type
_entity_poly.pdbx_seq_one_letter_code
_entity_poly.pdbx_strand_id
1 'polypeptide(L)' 'KLVEILTFHVVPAKVMAGDIAGKRAKVLTVEGERLNVNAMGGGVRVNNAKVVGADVEASNGVIHVIDKVLLPEG' A
#
# COMPACT_ATOMS: atom_id res chain seq x y z
N LYS A 1 -3.06 -19.00 0.64
CA LYS A 1 -2.44 -18.71 1.96
C LYS A 1 -1.20 -17.81 1.90
N LEU A 2 0.06 -18.28 1.77
CA LEU A 2 1.20 -17.32 1.77
C LEU A 2 1.28 -16.47 0.49
N VAL A 3 1.11 -17.09 -0.68
CA VAL A 3 1.14 -16.38 -1.98
C VAL A 3 0.12 -15.25 -1.99
N GLU A 4 -1.11 -15.54 -1.60
CA GLU A 4 -2.24 -14.63 -1.47
C GLU A 4 -1.95 -13.43 -0.54
N ILE A 5 -1.41 -13.69 0.66
CA ILE A 5 -0.97 -12.63 1.57
C ILE A 5 0.07 -11.74 0.89
N LEU A 6 1.08 -12.31 0.24
CA LEU A 6 2.12 -11.53 -0.41
C LEU A 6 1.58 -10.73 -1.61
N THR A 7 0.70 -11.32 -2.43
CA THR A 7 0.09 -10.62 -3.57
C THR A 7 -0.87 -9.50 -3.13
N PHE A 8 -1.45 -9.59 -1.93
CA PHE A 8 -2.27 -8.53 -1.34
C PHE A 8 -1.43 -7.30 -0.92
N HIS A 9 -0.12 -7.45 -0.72
CA HIS A 9 0.79 -6.33 -0.45
C HIS A 9 1.32 -5.66 -1.73
N VAL A 10 1.00 -6.19 -2.91
CA VAL A 10 1.52 -5.68 -4.18
C VAL A 10 0.40 -4.99 -4.96
N VAL A 11 0.69 -3.77 -5.42
CA VAL A 11 -0.17 -3.01 -6.33
C VAL A 11 0.55 -2.92 -7.68
N PRO A 12 -0.09 -3.24 -8.82
CA PRO A 12 0.54 -3.21 -10.13
C PRO A 12 0.62 -1.77 -10.70
N ALA A 13 1.07 -0.82 -9.89
CA ALA A 13 1.25 0.57 -10.25
C ALA A 13 2.37 1.21 -9.42
N LYS A 14 3.10 2.16 -10.03
CA LYS A 14 4.08 2.98 -9.31
C LYS A 14 3.33 4.16 -8.68
N VAL A 15 3.35 4.25 -7.35
CA VAL A 15 2.69 5.33 -6.59
C VAL A 15 3.64 5.80 -5.50
N MET A 16 4.04 7.07 -5.55
CA MET A 16 4.81 7.73 -4.50
C MET A 16 3.87 8.38 -3.47
N ALA A 17 4.38 8.63 -2.26
CA ALA A 17 3.59 9.29 -1.22
C ALA A 17 3.14 10.70 -1.64
N GLY A 18 3.95 11.39 -2.45
CA GLY A 18 3.62 12.70 -3.03
C GLY A 18 2.40 12.66 -3.95
N ASP A 19 2.20 11.59 -4.72
CA ASP A 19 1.08 11.47 -5.68
C ASP A 19 -0.28 11.42 -5.00
N ILE A 20 -0.30 10.83 -3.80
CA ILE A 20 -1.49 10.60 -2.98
C ILE A 20 -1.63 11.60 -1.82
N ALA A 21 -0.66 12.49 -1.61
CA ALA A 21 -0.68 13.44 -0.51
C ALA A 21 -2.01 14.23 -0.44
N GLY A 22 -2.66 14.23 0.72
CA GLY A 22 -3.95 14.90 0.91
C GLY A 22 -5.14 14.20 0.27
N LYS A 23 -4.98 12.98 -0.25
CA LYS A 23 -6.05 12.21 -0.91
C LYS A 23 -6.38 10.93 -0.15
N ARG A 24 -7.55 10.38 -0.47
CA ARG A 24 -7.93 9.00 -0.18
C ARG A 24 -8.13 8.26 -1.49
N ALA A 25 -7.67 7.02 -1.55
CA ALA A 25 -7.78 6.19 -2.75
C ALA A 25 -8.09 4.75 -2.37
N LYS A 26 -8.79 4.04 -3.27
CA LYS A 26 -8.91 2.59 -3.22
C LYS A 26 -8.10 2.00 -4.36
N VAL A 27 -7.10 1.18 -4.04
CA VAL A 27 -6.17 0.59 -5.01
C VAL A 27 -6.42 -0.91 -5.11
N LEU A 28 -6.43 -1.43 -6.34
CA LEU A 28 -6.56 -2.85 -6.60
C LEU A 28 -5.19 -3.53 -6.41
N THR A 29 -5.15 -4.62 -5.64
CA THR A 29 -3.94 -5.42 -5.44
C THR A 29 -3.78 -6.46 -6.55
N VAL A 30 -2.61 -7.09 -6.63
CA VAL A 30 -2.37 -8.22 -7.53
C VAL A 30 -3.21 -9.44 -7.13
N GLU A 31 -3.54 -9.58 -5.85
CA GLU A 31 -4.40 -10.65 -5.35
C GLU A 31 -5.83 -10.52 -5.89
N GLY A 32 -6.35 -9.29 -6.01
CA GLY A 32 -7.67 -9.00 -6.56
C GLY A 32 -8.57 -8.20 -5.61
N GLU A 33 -8.26 -8.17 -4.33
CA GLU A 33 -8.92 -7.30 -3.36
C GLU A 33 -8.38 -5.86 -3.38
N ARG A 34 -9.11 -4.94 -2.74
CA ARG A 34 -8.80 -3.50 -2.72
C ARG A 34 -8.24 -3.04 -1.37
N LEU A 35 -7.15 -2.29 -1.41
CA LEU A 35 -6.60 -1.57 -0.27
C LEU A 35 -7.17 -0.17 -0.16
N ASN A 36 -7.51 0.26 1.05
CA ASN A 36 -7.90 1.62 1.37
C ASN A 36 -6.67 2.44 1.75
N VAL A 37 -6.24 3.34 0.88
CA VAL A 37 -5.13 4.25 1.15
C VAL A 37 -5.67 5.60 1.62
N ASN A 38 -5.19 6.05 2.76
CA ASN A 38 -5.53 7.35 3.33
C ASN A 38 -4.26 8.13 3.62
N ALA A 39 -4.03 9.18 2.85
CA ALA A 39 -2.90 10.10 2.98
C ALA A 39 -3.33 11.50 3.45
N MET A 40 -4.49 11.60 4.11
CA MET A 40 -4.94 12.83 4.75
C MET A 40 -4.33 12.94 6.15
N GLY A 41 -3.57 14.03 6.40
CA GLY A 41 -3.08 14.37 7.74
C GLY A 41 -1.60 14.11 8.01
N GLY A 42 -0.71 14.37 7.04
CA GLY A 42 0.74 14.35 7.26
C GLY A 42 1.37 12.95 7.33
N GLY A 43 0.61 11.90 7.01
CA GLY A 43 1.10 10.54 6.93
C GLY A 43 0.18 9.65 6.09
N VAL A 44 0.69 8.49 5.67
CA VAL A 44 -0.04 7.52 4.85
C VAL A 44 -0.44 6.31 5.69
N ARG A 45 -1.70 5.89 5.54
CA ARG A 45 -2.26 4.65 6.08
C ARG A 45 -2.78 3.79 4.96
N VAL A 46 -2.52 2.49 5.05
CA VAL A 46 -3.02 1.48 4.11
C VAL A 46 -3.85 0.49 4.94
N ASN A 47 -5.18 0.50 4.74
CA ASN A 47 -6.15 -0.10 5.65
C ASN A 47 -5.86 0.32 7.11
N ASN A 48 -5.53 -0.65 7.97
CA ASN A 48 -5.22 -0.45 9.39
C ASN A 48 -3.71 -0.36 9.68
N ALA A 49 -2.86 -0.41 8.65
CA ALA A 49 -1.41 -0.30 8.75
C ALA A 49 -0.95 1.14 8.48
N LYS A 50 0.04 1.61 9.24
CA LYS A 50 0.67 2.92 9.04
C LYS A 50 1.94 2.73 8.22
N VAL A 51 2.16 3.60 7.24
CA VAL A 51 3.43 3.69 6.53
C VAL A 51 4.45 4.36 7.46
N VAL A 52 5.53 3.65 7.77
CA VAL A 52 6.63 4.09 8.64
C VAL A 52 7.88 4.49 7.87
N GLY A 53 7.99 4.06 6.61
CA GLY A 53 8.98 4.53 5.64
C GLY A 53 8.35 4.52 4.26
N ALA A 54 8.55 5.58 3.48
CA ALA A 54 7.94 5.75 2.17
C ALA A 54 9.00 6.04 1.12
N ASP A 55 8.61 5.88 -0.16
CA ASP A 55 9.38 6.34 -1.32
C ASP A 55 10.78 5.71 -1.45
N VAL A 56 10.91 4.44 -1.05
CA VAL A 56 12.13 3.67 -1.33
C VAL A 56 12.10 3.23 -2.78
N GLU A 57 12.89 3.90 -3.63
CA GLU A 57 12.97 3.55 -5.04
C GLU A 57 13.64 2.19 -5.24
N ALA A 58 12.99 1.34 -6.04
CA ALA A 58 13.53 0.09 -6.53
C ALA A 58 13.59 0.14 -8.06
N SER A 59 14.41 -0.73 -8.66
CA SER A 59 14.58 -0.78 -10.12
C SER A 59 13.27 -1.04 -10.89
N ASN A 60 12.26 -1.60 -10.23
CA ASN A 60 10.98 -2.00 -10.82
C ASN A 60 9.76 -1.39 -10.11
N GLY A 61 9.93 -0.42 -9.20
CA GLY A 61 8.80 0.12 -8.45
C GLY A 61 9.19 1.02 -7.28
N VAL A 62 8.29 1.13 -6.32
CA VAL A 62 8.49 1.87 -5.06
C VAL A 62 8.07 0.97 -3.92
N ILE A 63 8.89 0.92 -2.87
CA ILE A 63 8.59 0.22 -1.63
C ILE A 63 8.12 1.23 -0.57
N HIS A 64 7.02 0.89 0.08
CA HIS A 64 6.51 1.57 1.27
C HIS A 64 6.53 0.57 2.44
N VAL A 65 7.21 0.92 3.51
CA VAL A 65 7.35 0.11 4.73
C VAL A 65 6.16 0.39 5.65
N ILE A 66 5.49 -0.66 6.10
CA ILE A 66 4.32 -0.60 6.98
C ILE A 66 4.59 -1.28 8.32
N ASP A 67 3.87 -0.85 9.37
CA ASP A 67 4.01 -1.37 10.74
C ASP A 67 3.19 -2.65 11.03
N LYS A 68 2.33 -3.07 10.10
CA LYS A 68 1.44 -4.23 10.26
C LYS A 68 1.29 -4.99 8.94
N VAL A 69 1.16 -6.31 9.06
CA VAL A 69 0.83 -7.19 7.93
C VAL A 69 -0.60 -6.92 7.48
N LEU A 70 -0.80 -6.80 6.17
CA LEU A 70 -2.10 -6.74 5.53
C LEU A 70 -2.62 -8.16 5.32
N LEU A 71 -3.82 -8.45 5.82
CA LEU A 71 -4.46 -9.74 5.63
C LEU A 71 -5.62 -9.56 4.63
N PRO A 72 -5.67 -10.36 3.54
CA PRO A 72 -6.85 -10.46 2.70
C PRO A 72 -8.01 -11.08 3.49
N GLU A 73 -9.25 -10.82 3.08
CA GLU A 73 -10.44 -11.33 3.78
C GLU A 73 -10.77 -12.80 3.42
N GLY A 74 -10.00 -13.41 2.50
CA GLY A 74 -10.11 -14.80 2.00
C GLY A 74 -9.31 -15.88 2.73
#